data_AF-A0A7R9T040-F1
#
_entry.id   AF-A0A7R9T040-F1
#
_cell.length_a   1.000
_cell.length_b   1.000
_cell.length_c   1.000
_cell.angle_alpha   90.00
_cell.angle_beta   90.00
_cell.angle_gamma   90.00
#
_symmetry.space_group_name_H-M   'P 1'
#
loop_
_entity.id
_entity.type
_entity.pdbx_description
1 polymer ?
#
loop_
_entity_poly.entity_id
_entity_poly.type
_entity_poly.pdbx_seq_one_letter_code
_entity_poly.pdbx_strand_id
1 'polypeptide(L)'
;DDGARAADHARGQRKLDEFRRHKAEAKARSSEDARATRDDEKDAPSEAAEKKHDDVAVVKQKLVKAVKKGKAIEAERDAARARAEAAEEARDALMKELEVVKAETGERAAAREEAEVMREQLKRNAEALAYANDESREAADAARAVAKKMEEELETLRAALREATAGAEKASRGEEEISKLREALREASEGKASAEKQAESFKRAAEQTTSGAESRVLELNAELDAKSTKLSSLEAELLALSSAAEDEKSALAAENIRLASKLDEGRLALEEVEKEKEMYLAECERVLQQNEQHERMAEELKQRLRESEMKAEAHADEMSSLKTSQDANKAVAEAEKRIAEAQSQLAMVQDDASHMQAAAESQAKELRTKIQSLEAQIQSLEVALQAQRATPTPPSATDESIGLRQELDSANQQIKQLQSLLSDARASQAASSSFTNKKNEDFADTDIEGAVLTGGSYAFVPLQNQMKSVTNAPMLHHPIALEVASNFDRASVYLQRRPFVRLALSVYVFILHLIILF
;
A
#
# COMPACT_ATOMS: atom_id res chain seq x y z
N ASP A 1 28.39 1.80 8.61
CA ASP A 1 27.39 1.76 9.70
C ASP A 1 27.51 0.60 10.68
N ASP A 2 28.15 -0.52 10.35
CA ASP A 2 28.21 -1.68 11.27
C ASP A 2 29.08 -1.49 12.52
N GLY A 3 30.08 -0.61 12.47
CA GLY A 3 30.97 -0.34 13.62
C GLY A 3 30.30 0.44 14.76
N ALA A 4 29.32 1.30 14.44
CA ALA A 4 28.64 2.13 15.45
C ALA A 4 27.63 1.30 16.27
N ARG A 5 26.90 0.40 15.60
CA ARG A 5 25.92 -0.49 16.25
C ARG A 5 26.59 -1.49 17.20
N ALA A 6 27.77 -2.02 16.84
CA ALA A 6 28.54 -2.91 17.70
C ALA A 6 29.05 -2.21 18.97
N ALA A 7 29.46 -0.94 18.85
CA ALA A 7 29.92 -0.15 19.99
C ALA A 7 28.80 0.17 20.99
N ASP A 8 27.59 0.43 20.52
CA ASP A 8 26.43 0.70 21.38
C ASP A 8 25.93 -0.56 22.09
N HIS A 9 25.96 -1.72 21.42
CA HIS A 9 25.64 -2.99 22.06
C HIS A 9 26.62 -3.34 23.19
N ALA A 10 27.91 -3.09 22.98
CA ALA A 10 28.94 -3.30 23.99
C ALA A 10 28.79 -2.35 25.19
N ARG A 11 28.37 -1.08 24.97
CA ARG A 11 28.05 -0.16 26.07
C ARG A 11 26.80 -0.58 26.84
N GLY A 12 25.79 -1.09 26.14
CA GLY A 12 24.56 -1.62 26.76
C GLY A 12 24.84 -2.80 27.68
N GLN A 13 25.67 -3.74 27.24
CA GLN A 13 26.07 -4.90 28.07
C GLN A 13 26.84 -4.49 29.32
N ARG A 14 27.79 -3.55 29.21
CA ARG A 14 28.54 -3.05 30.37
C ARG A 14 27.64 -2.42 31.44
N LYS A 15 26.62 -1.63 31.04
CA LYS A 15 25.65 -1.03 31.96
C LYS A 15 24.78 -2.08 32.66
N LEU A 16 24.38 -3.13 31.93
CA LEU A 16 23.63 -4.25 32.50
C LEU A 16 24.43 -5.04 33.53
N ASP A 17 25.72 -5.25 33.28
CA ASP A 17 26.60 -5.97 34.20
C ASP A 17 26.95 -5.14 35.45
N GLU A 18 27.12 -3.82 35.31
CA GLU A 18 27.23 -2.90 36.45
C GLU A 18 25.97 -2.92 37.32
N PHE A 19 24.79 -2.89 36.71
CA PHE A 19 23.52 -2.96 37.44
C PHE A 19 23.36 -4.29 38.19
N ARG A 20 23.75 -5.42 37.58
CA ARG A 20 23.73 -6.73 38.24
C ARG A 20 24.69 -6.80 39.43
N ARG A 21 25.89 -6.22 39.32
CA ARG A 21 26.84 -6.11 40.45
C ARG A 21 26.27 -5.28 41.58
N HIS A 22 25.73 -4.10 41.28
CA HIS A 22 25.15 -3.22 42.31
C HIS A 22 23.97 -3.87 43.04
N LYS A 23 23.16 -4.65 42.33
CA LYS A 23 22.05 -5.43 42.91
C LYS A 23 22.56 -6.57 43.80
N ALA A 24 23.65 -7.23 43.41
CA ALA A 24 24.27 -8.28 44.23
C ALA A 24 24.89 -7.72 45.52
N GLU A 25 25.57 -6.56 45.44
CA GLU A 25 26.15 -5.89 46.61
C GLU A 25 25.07 -5.38 47.58
N ALA A 26 23.96 -4.85 47.07
CA ALA A 26 22.83 -4.44 47.90
C ALA A 26 22.20 -5.64 48.64
N LYS A 27 22.12 -6.81 47.99
CA LYS A 27 21.61 -8.04 48.60
C LYS A 27 22.58 -8.60 49.66
N ALA A 28 23.88 -8.49 49.45
CA ALA A 28 24.89 -8.91 50.42
C ALA A 28 24.83 -8.06 51.70
N ARG A 29 24.76 -6.72 51.57
CA ARG A 29 24.63 -5.81 52.72
C ARG A 29 23.37 -6.04 53.55
N SER A 30 22.24 -6.32 52.89
CA SER A 30 20.98 -6.68 53.57
C SER A 30 21.08 -7.99 54.37
N SER A 31 21.93 -8.94 53.94
CA SER A 31 22.11 -10.22 54.64
C SER A 31 23.07 -10.13 55.84
N GLU A 32 23.99 -9.17 55.84
CA GLU A 32 24.90 -8.89 56.96
C GLU A 32 24.15 -8.22 58.13
N ASP A 33 23.29 -7.25 57.85
CA ASP A 33 22.46 -6.59 58.89
C ASP A 33 21.47 -7.56 59.56
N ALA A 34 20.94 -8.54 58.82
CA ALA A 34 20.02 -9.54 59.37
C ALA A 34 20.72 -10.59 60.25
N ARG A 35 22.04 -10.75 60.13
CA ARG A 35 22.84 -11.68 60.94
C ARG A 35 23.26 -11.06 62.27
N ALA A 36 23.58 -9.76 62.28
CA ALA A 36 23.98 -9.03 63.48
C ALA A 36 22.87 -8.95 64.55
N THR A 37 21.59 -9.05 64.17
CA THR A 37 20.46 -8.95 65.13
C THR A 37 20.08 -10.27 65.80
N ARG A 38 20.73 -11.40 65.47
CA ARG A 38 20.31 -12.73 65.94
C ARG A 38 21.20 -13.35 67.02
N ASP A 39 22.37 -12.76 67.28
CA ASP A 39 23.38 -13.32 68.20
C ASP A 39 23.33 -12.75 69.63
N ASP A 40 22.44 -11.78 69.93
CA ASP A 40 22.34 -11.13 71.26
C ASP A 40 21.33 -11.79 72.24
N GLU A 41 20.73 -12.93 71.89
CA GLU A 41 19.64 -13.52 72.69
C GLU A 41 20.01 -14.88 73.30
N LYS A 42 21.17 -14.98 73.95
CA LYS A 42 21.52 -16.09 74.85
C LYS A 42 22.57 -15.63 75.87
N ASP A 43 22.12 -15.26 77.07
CA ASP A 43 22.75 -15.53 78.37
C ASP A 43 22.20 -14.60 79.46
N ALA A 44 21.48 -15.15 80.46
CA ALA A 44 21.64 -14.78 81.87
C ALA A 44 20.66 -15.56 82.80
N PRO A 45 21.09 -15.92 84.03
CA PRO A 45 20.36 -16.84 84.92
C PRO A 45 19.47 -16.12 85.94
N SER A 46 18.66 -16.95 86.62
CA SER A 46 17.70 -16.59 87.66
C SER A 46 18.36 -16.10 88.95
N GLU A 47 17.98 -14.91 89.41
CA GLU A 47 17.98 -14.57 90.83
C GLU A 47 16.85 -13.57 91.12
N ALA A 48 16.08 -13.87 92.16
CA ALA A 48 14.85 -13.20 92.52
C ALA A 48 14.96 -12.68 93.95
N ALA A 49 15.40 -11.43 94.12
CA ALA A 49 15.19 -10.68 95.36
C ALA A 49 15.51 -9.17 95.24
N GLU A 50 15.14 -8.47 94.15
CA GLU A 50 15.18 -6.98 94.12
C GLU A 50 14.26 -6.37 93.02
N LYS A 51 13.17 -7.06 92.66
CA LYS A 51 12.35 -6.77 91.45
C LYS A 51 11.16 -5.83 91.66
N LYS A 52 11.36 -4.61 92.19
CA LYS A 52 10.29 -3.58 92.11
C LYS A 52 10.78 -2.23 91.61
N HIS A 53 12.04 -1.87 91.85
CA HIS A 53 12.59 -0.61 91.35
C HIS A 53 13.14 -0.75 89.91
N ASP A 54 13.76 -1.89 89.58
CA ASP A 54 14.29 -2.16 88.24
C ASP A 54 13.23 -2.48 87.18
N ASP A 55 12.16 -3.19 87.55
CA ASP A 55 11.06 -3.46 86.61
C ASP A 55 10.37 -2.17 86.16
N VAL A 56 10.24 -1.18 87.06
CA VAL A 56 9.68 0.14 86.72
C VAL A 56 10.64 0.92 85.81
N ALA A 57 11.95 0.83 86.02
CA ALA A 57 12.94 1.46 85.15
C ALA A 57 12.95 0.83 83.74
N VAL A 58 12.90 -0.49 83.65
CA VAL A 58 12.81 -1.24 82.39
C VAL A 58 11.51 -0.92 81.65
N VAL A 59 10.37 -0.86 82.35
CA VAL A 59 9.08 -0.47 81.76
C VAL A 59 9.12 0.98 81.25
N LYS A 60 9.69 1.93 82.01
CA LYS A 60 9.87 3.32 81.55
C LYS A 60 10.77 3.39 80.31
N GLN A 61 11.87 2.64 80.26
CA GLN A 61 12.77 2.61 79.11
C GLN A 61 12.09 2.00 77.87
N LYS A 62 11.30 0.92 78.04
CA LYS A 62 10.50 0.33 76.97
C LYS A 62 9.43 1.30 76.47
N LEU A 63 8.76 2.03 77.36
CA LEU A 63 7.77 3.04 77.00
C LEU A 63 8.41 4.20 76.20
N VAL A 64 9.57 4.70 76.64
CA VAL A 64 10.31 5.74 75.90
C VAL A 64 10.74 5.26 74.52
N LYS A 65 11.22 4.02 74.38
CA LYS A 65 11.55 3.42 73.08
C LYS A 65 10.31 3.25 72.20
N ALA A 66 9.19 2.79 72.76
CA ALA A 66 7.92 2.65 72.05
C ALA A 66 7.39 4.00 71.55
N VAL A 67 7.45 5.05 72.38
CA VAL A 67 7.07 6.42 72.00
C VAL A 67 7.99 6.97 70.90
N LYS A 68 9.31 6.76 70.99
CA LYS A 68 10.24 7.15 69.91
C LYS A 68 9.95 6.42 68.60
N LYS A 69 9.65 5.12 68.67
CA LYS A 69 9.27 4.33 67.50
C LYS A 69 7.92 4.77 66.93
N GLY A 70 6.94 5.09 67.78
CA GLY A 70 5.66 5.66 67.37
C GLY A 70 5.83 6.97 66.61
N LYS A 71 6.65 7.90 67.13
CA LYS A 71 6.96 9.15 66.44
C LYS A 71 7.68 8.95 65.10
N ALA A 72 8.58 7.96 65.03
CA ALA A 72 9.25 7.63 63.78
C ALA A 72 8.27 7.08 62.73
N ILE A 73 7.33 6.22 63.15
CA ILE A 73 6.27 5.67 62.29
C ILE A 73 5.30 6.77 61.82
N GLU A 74 4.92 7.70 62.71
CA GLU A 74 4.09 8.85 62.34
C GLU A 74 4.79 9.74 61.31
N ALA A 75 6.07 10.04 61.52
CA ALA A 75 6.86 10.81 60.55
C ALA A 75 7.00 10.08 59.19
N GLU A 76 7.17 8.76 59.21
CA GLU A 76 7.23 7.96 57.98
C GLU A 76 5.88 7.90 57.26
N ARG A 77 4.78 7.77 57.99
CA ARG A 77 3.41 7.82 57.44
C ARG A 77 3.12 9.17 56.81
N ASP A 78 3.47 10.27 57.48
CA ASP A 78 3.23 11.61 56.97
C ASP A 78 4.11 11.89 55.74
N ALA A 79 5.35 11.40 55.72
CA ALA A 79 6.21 11.44 54.52
C ALA A 79 5.67 10.58 53.37
N ALA A 80 5.11 9.40 53.66
CA ALA A 80 4.47 8.54 52.66
C ALA A 80 3.21 9.20 52.09
N ARG A 81 2.42 9.86 52.92
CA ARG A 81 1.23 10.62 52.50
C ARG A 81 1.60 11.79 51.59
N ALA A 82 2.61 12.58 51.95
CA ALA A 82 3.11 13.67 51.10
C ALA A 82 3.62 13.15 49.75
N ARG A 83 4.28 11.99 49.71
CA ARG A 83 4.70 11.35 48.44
C ARG A 83 3.51 10.86 47.61
N ALA A 84 2.47 10.35 48.25
CA ALA A 84 1.25 9.91 47.57
C ALA A 84 0.50 11.10 46.96
N GLU A 85 0.34 12.18 47.71
CA GLU A 85 -0.29 13.43 47.24
C GLU A 85 0.51 14.02 46.05
N ALA A 86 1.84 14.08 46.12
CA ALA A 86 2.68 14.52 45.00
C ALA A 86 2.60 13.59 43.77
N ALA A 87 2.43 12.29 43.97
CA ALA A 87 2.25 11.32 42.88
C ALA A 87 0.88 11.47 42.20
N GLU A 88 -0.17 11.78 42.96
CA GLU A 88 -1.50 12.07 42.41
C GLU A 88 -1.49 13.36 41.60
N GLU A 89 -0.87 14.43 42.10
CA GLU A 89 -0.71 15.69 41.35
C GLU A 89 0.06 15.47 40.03
N ALA A 90 1.14 14.69 40.06
CA ALA A 90 1.91 14.34 38.87
C ALA A 90 1.09 13.50 37.87
N ARG A 91 0.29 12.55 38.36
CA ARG A 91 -0.63 11.76 37.52
C ARG A 91 -1.66 12.66 36.84
N ASP A 92 -2.25 13.59 37.57
CA ASP A 92 -3.28 14.48 37.05
C ASP A 92 -2.71 15.48 36.02
N ALA A 93 -1.46 15.93 36.23
CA ALA A 93 -0.74 16.73 35.24
C ALA A 93 -0.46 15.94 33.96
N LEU A 94 0.03 14.70 34.07
CA LEU A 94 0.29 13.84 32.92
C LEU A 94 -0.99 13.47 32.16
N MET A 95 -2.11 13.27 32.85
CA MET A 95 -3.41 13.03 32.20
C MET A 95 -3.85 14.23 31.36
N LYS A 96 -3.67 15.46 31.86
CA LYS A 96 -3.96 16.67 31.09
C LYS A 96 -3.07 16.81 29.86
N GLU A 97 -1.76 16.56 29.99
CA GLU A 97 -0.86 16.56 28.83
C GLU A 97 -1.25 15.51 27.79
N LEU A 98 -1.68 14.32 28.24
CA LEU A 98 -2.12 13.25 27.35
C LEU A 98 -3.42 13.58 26.61
N GLU A 99 -4.35 14.32 27.22
CA GLU A 99 -5.54 14.84 26.55
C GLU A 99 -5.18 15.90 25.48
N VAL A 100 -4.25 16.80 25.79
CA VAL A 100 -3.75 17.79 24.82
C VAL A 100 -3.08 17.10 23.63
N VAL A 101 -2.20 16.13 23.87
CA VAL A 101 -1.55 15.37 22.79
C VAL A 101 -2.58 14.61 21.95
N LYS A 102 -3.61 14.02 22.55
CA LYS A 102 -4.68 13.36 21.81
C LYS A 102 -5.42 14.35 20.90
N ALA A 103 -5.77 15.53 21.41
CA ALA A 103 -6.41 16.57 20.62
C ALA A 103 -5.53 17.00 19.44
N GLU A 104 -4.25 17.30 19.67
CA GLU A 104 -3.30 17.66 18.62
C GLU A 104 -3.12 16.56 17.57
N THR A 105 -3.09 15.29 17.98
CA THR A 105 -3.00 14.16 17.03
C THR A 105 -4.27 14.01 16.20
N GLY A 106 -5.44 14.29 16.78
CA GLY A 106 -6.72 14.31 16.06
C GLY A 106 -6.76 15.43 15.01
N GLU A 107 -6.35 16.65 15.38
CA GLU A 107 -6.25 17.78 14.45
C GLU A 107 -5.25 17.52 13.32
N ARG A 108 -4.09 16.91 13.64
CA ARG A 108 -3.11 16.51 12.62
C ARG A 108 -3.64 15.40 11.70
N ALA A 109 -4.47 14.50 12.19
CA ALA A 109 -5.11 13.47 11.37
C ALA A 109 -6.14 14.09 10.41
N ALA A 110 -7.00 14.97 10.91
CA ALA A 110 -7.97 15.71 10.09
C ALA A 110 -7.27 16.56 9.00
N ALA A 111 -6.21 17.30 9.36
CA ALA A 111 -5.44 18.09 8.40
C ALA A 111 -4.75 17.24 7.32
N ARG A 112 -4.37 15.99 7.64
CA ARG A 112 -3.81 15.05 6.66
C ARG A 112 -4.87 14.55 5.69
N GLU A 113 -6.06 14.23 6.20
CA GLU A 113 -7.19 13.80 5.38
C GLU A 113 -7.63 14.92 4.42
N GLU A 114 -7.74 16.16 4.90
CA GLU A 114 -8.04 17.32 4.05
C GLU A 114 -6.97 17.56 2.97
N ALA A 115 -5.69 17.40 3.31
CA ALA A 115 -4.59 17.53 2.35
C ALA A 115 -4.61 16.41 1.29
N GLU A 116 -5.04 15.20 1.65
CA GLU A 116 -5.21 14.08 0.72
C GLU A 116 -6.37 14.33 -0.24
N VAL A 117 -7.51 14.79 0.25
CA VAL A 117 -8.66 15.20 -0.59
C VAL A 117 -8.27 16.29 -1.58
N MET A 118 -7.53 17.32 -1.12
CA MET A 118 -7.05 18.38 -2.02
C MET A 118 -6.06 17.85 -3.07
N ARG A 119 -5.18 16.90 -2.71
CA ARG A 119 -4.28 16.26 -3.69
C ARG A 119 -5.05 15.46 -4.74
N GLU A 120 -6.05 14.69 -4.34
CA GLU A 120 -6.89 13.97 -5.30
C GLU A 120 -7.60 14.92 -6.25
N GLN A 121 -8.14 16.03 -5.72
CA GLN A 121 -8.82 17.03 -6.54
C GLN A 121 -7.86 17.70 -7.52
N LEU A 122 -6.64 18.03 -7.09
CA LEU A 122 -5.60 18.56 -7.99
C LEU A 122 -5.21 17.55 -9.07
N LYS A 123 -5.12 16.25 -8.72
CA LYS A 123 -4.85 15.19 -9.69
C LYS A 123 -5.95 15.09 -10.75
N ARG A 124 -7.23 15.08 -10.34
CA ARG A 124 -8.37 15.07 -11.27
C ARG A 124 -8.38 16.32 -12.16
N ASN A 125 -8.08 17.50 -11.61
CA ASN A 125 -7.98 18.72 -12.39
C ASN A 125 -6.82 18.67 -13.41
N ALA A 126 -5.67 18.11 -13.03
CA ALA A 126 -4.53 17.94 -13.93
C ALA A 126 -4.86 16.96 -15.07
N GLU A 127 -5.54 15.85 -14.78
CA GLU A 127 -6.00 14.89 -15.79
C GLU A 127 -7.02 15.52 -16.74
N ALA A 128 -7.97 16.32 -16.23
CA ALA A 128 -8.94 17.03 -17.07
C ALA A 128 -8.27 18.07 -17.98
N LEU A 129 -7.26 18.79 -17.48
CA LEU A 129 -6.48 19.73 -18.28
C LEU A 129 -5.64 19.03 -19.35
N ALA A 130 -5.05 17.88 -19.04
CA ALA A 130 -4.31 17.08 -20.02
C ALA A 130 -5.23 16.64 -21.16
N TYR A 131 -6.40 16.10 -20.82
CA TYR A 131 -7.41 15.70 -21.81
C TYR A 131 -7.85 16.87 -22.71
N ALA A 132 -8.15 18.03 -22.12
CA ALA A 132 -8.54 19.21 -22.88
C ALA A 132 -7.41 19.73 -23.80
N ASN A 133 -6.16 19.61 -23.37
CA ASN A 133 -5.01 20.01 -24.17
C ASN A 133 -4.75 19.04 -25.33
N ASP A 134 -4.92 17.73 -25.09
CA ASP A 134 -4.83 16.71 -26.14
C ASP A 134 -5.95 16.90 -27.19
N GLU A 135 -7.18 17.16 -26.76
CA GLU A 135 -8.30 17.46 -27.66
C GLU A 135 -8.06 18.75 -28.47
N SER A 136 -7.52 19.80 -27.84
CA SER A 136 -7.13 21.03 -28.54
C SER A 136 -6.01 20.80 -29.55
N ARG A 137 -5.06 19.90 -29.24
CA ARG A 137 -3.95 19.57 -30.13
C ARG A 137 -4.44 18.78 -31.35
N GLU A 138 -5.32 17.80 -31.13
CA GLU A 138 -5.95 17.03 -32.20
C GLU A 138 -6.78 17.93 -33.12
N ALA A 139 -7.54 18.88 -32.55
CA ALA A 139 -8.27 19.88 -33.33
C ALA A 139 -7.33 20.79 -34.15
N ALA A 140 -6.19 21.19 -33.59
CA ALA A 140 -5.20 21.99 -34.31
C ALA A 140 -4.54 21.20 -35.46
N ASP A 141 -4.23 19.92 -35.24
CA ASP A 141 -3.65 19.07 -36.28
C ASP A 141 -4.66 18.76 -37.39
N ALA A 142 -5.94 18.59 -37.06
CA ALA A 142 -7.02 18.48 -38.04
C ALA A 142 -7.16 19.78 -38.87
N ALA A 143 -7.11 20.94 -38.23
CA ALA A 143 -7.17 22.24 -38.93
C ALA A 143 -5.96 22.43 -39.88
N ARG A 144 -4.76 22.03 -39.46
CA ARG A 144 -3.56 22.05 -40.33
C ARG A 144 -3.70 21.11 -41.53
N ALA A 145 -4.27 19.93 -41.35
CA ALA A 145 -4.51 18.99 -42.45
C ALA A 145 -5.50 19.56 -43.48
N VAL A 146 -6.55 20.25 -43.01
CA VAL A 146 -7.50 20.95 -43.90
C VAL A 146 -6.82 22.11 -44.62
N ALA A 147 -6.03 22.93 -43.92
CA ALA A 147 -5.30 24.04 -44.54
C ALA A 147 -4.35 23.55 -45.65
N LYS A 148 -3.60 22.46 -45.41
CA LYS A 148 -2.73 21.86 -46.42
C LYS A 148 -3.50 21.39 -47.66
N LYS A 149 -4.66 20.74 -47.48
CA LYS A 149 -5.53 20.34 -48.60
C LYS A 149 -6.01 21.56 -49.40
N MET A 150 -6.39 22.63 -48.71
CA MET A 150 -6.82 23.86 -49.40
C MET A 150 -5.65 24.53 -50.16
N GLU A 151 -4.43 24.47 -49.65
CA GLU A 151 -3.23 24.96 -50.36
C GLU A 151 -2.95 24.14 -51.63
N GLU A 152 -3.01 22.82 -51.54
CA GLU A 152 -2.88 21.92 -52.70
C GLU A 152 -3.97 22.20 -53.74
N GLU A 153 -5.24 22.35 -53.32
CA GLU A 153 -6.35 22.73 -54.21
C GLU A 153 -6.13 24.11 -54.85
N LEU A 154 -5.67 25.12 -54.10
CA LEU A 154 -5.36 26.44 -54.64
C LEU A 154 -4.22 26.40 -55.66
N GLU A 155 -3.22 25.55 -55.46
CA GLU A 155 -2.14 25.36 -56.41
C GLU A 155 -2.64 24.74 -57.72
N THR A 156 -3.53 23.73 -57.64
CA THR A 156 -4.15 23.15 -58.85
C THR A 156 -5.01 24.16 -59.60
N LEU A 157 -5.81 24.97 -58.89
CA LEU A 157 -6.62 26.03 -59.50
C LEU A 157 -5.75 27.12 -60.15
N ARG A 158 -4.63 27.49 -59.52
CA ARG A 158 -3.65 28.42 -60.11
C ARG A 158 -3.00 27.84 -61.37
N ALA A 159 -2.71 26.54 -61.40
CA ALA A 159 -2.19 25.88 -62.60
C ALA A 159 -3.23 25.89 -63.73
N ALA A 160 -4.48 25.53 -63.44
CA ALA A 160 -5.58 25.57 -64.41
C ALA A 160 -5.82 27.00 -64.96
N LEU A 161 -5.72 28.03 -64.10
CA LEU A 161 -5.83 29.42 -64.52
C LEU A 161 -4.70 29.81 -65.49
N ARG A 162 -3.44 29.43 -65.19
CA ARG A 162 -2.31 29.69 -66.10
C ARG A 162 -2.49 29.02 -67.46
N GLU A 163 -3.01 27.80 -67.48
CA GLU A 163 -3.31 27.08 -68.71
C GLU A 163 -4.41 27.77 -69.51
N ALA A 164 -5.49 28.19 -68.85
CA ALA A 164 -6.57 28.94 -69.48
C ALA A 164 -6.09 30.28 -70.06
N THR A 165 -5.24 31.03 -69.34
CA THR A 165 -4.65 32.27 -69.85
C THR A 165 -3.73 32.03 -71.04
N ALA A 166 -2.90 30.98 -71.00
CA ALA A 166 -2.06 30.61 -72.14
C ALA A 166 -2.89 30.17 -73.36
N GLY A 167 -4.02 29.50 -73.13
CA GLY A 167 -5.00 29.17 -74.18
C GLY A 167 -5.62 30.41 -74.81
N ALA A 168 -6.01 31.40 -73.99
CA ALA A 168 -6.55 32.66 -74.46
C ALA A 168 -5.54 33.47 -75.29
N GLU A 169 -4.28 33.54 -74.85
CA GLU A 169 -3.20 34.19 -75.62
C GLU A 169 -2.96 33.51 -76.98
N LYS A 170 -2.97 32.16 -77.02
CA LYS A 170 -2.85 31.41 -78.28
C LYS A 170 -4.03 31.68 -79.22
N ALA A 171 -5.24 31.76 -78.69
CA ALA A 171 -6.43 32.11 -79.47
C ALA A 171 -6.32 33.53 -80.05
N SER A 172 -5.90 34.50 -79.25
CA SER A 172 -5.67 35.88 -79.70
C SER A 172 -4.62 35.95 -80.83
N ARG A 173 -3.49 35.24 -80.69
CA ARG A 173 -2.48 35.16 -81.76
C ARG A 173 -3.03 34.50 -83.03
N GLY A 174 -3.83 33.44 -82.88
CA GLY A 174 -4.51 32.80 -84.01
C GLY A 174 -5.49 33.75 -84.72
N GLU A 175 -6.23 34.58 -83.97
CA GLU A 175 -7.12 35.59 -84.54
C GLU A 175 -6.35 36.68 -85.30
N GLU A 176 -5.21 37.14 -84.78
CA GLU A 176 -4.32 38.07 -85.46
C GLU A 176 -3.75 37.48 -86.76
N GLU A 177 -3.31 36.21 -86.74
CA GLU A 177 -2.85 35.49 -87.93
C GLU A 177 -3.96 35.35 -88.97
N ILE A 178 -5.18 35.00 -88.55
CA ILE A 178 -6.36 34.94 -89.43
C ILE A 178 -6.66 36.33 -90.02
N SER A 179 -6.53 37.41 -89.24
CA SER A 179 -6.70 38.77 -89.74
C SER A 179 -5.68 39.12 -90.81
N LYS A 180 -4.39 38.83 -90.56
CA LYS A 180 -3.30 39.04 -91.53
C LYS A 180 -3.52 38.23 -92.82
N LEU A 181 -3.94 36.96 -92.70
CA LEU A 181 -4.25 36.12 -93.87
C LEU A 181 -5.42 36.65 -94.69
N ARG A 182 -6.46 37.21 -94.03
CA ARG A 182 -7.60 37.85 -94.73
C ARG A 182 -7.18 39.12 -95.45
N GLU A 183 -6.31 39.92 -94.84
CA GLU A 183 -5.77 41.14 -95.44
C GLU A 183 -4.88 40.81 -96.65
N ALA A 184 -3.95 39.85 -96.51
CA ALA A 184 -3.13 39.36 -97.62
C ALA A 184 -3.98 38.78 -98.77
N LEU A 185 -5.07 38.08 -98.46
CA LEU A 185 -6.00 37.58 -99.48
C LEU A 185 -6.71 38.73 -100.22
N ARG A 186 -7.07 39.80 -99.49
CA ARG A 186 -7.68 40.99 -100.07
C ARG A 186 -6.69 41.72 -100.98
N GLU A 187 -5.47 41.97 -100.52
CA GLU A 187 -4.40 42.57 -101.31
C GLU A 187 -4.09 41.75 -102.57
N ALA A 188 -4.02 40.41 -102.46
CA ALA A 188 -3.83 39.54 -103.60
C ALA A 188 -5.00 39.63 -104.60
N SER A 189 -6.24 39.78 -104.11
CA SER A 189 -7.42 39.95 -104.97
C SER A 189 -7.43 41.31 -105.69
N GLU A 190 -7.03 42.38 -105.00
CA GLU A 190 -6.91 43.73 -105.55
C GLU A 190 -5.72 43.81 -106.52
N GLY A 191 -4.60 43.17 -106.19
CA GLY A 191 -3.42 43.03 -107.05
C GLY A 191 -3.72 42.25 -108.32
N LYS A 192 -4.51 41.16 -108.24
CA LYS A 192 -5.00 40.43 -109.43
C LYS A 192 -5.88 41.32 -110.30
N ALA A 193 -6.80 42.08 -109.71
CA ALA A 193 -7.66 43.00 -110.46
C ALA A 193 -6.87 44.15 -111.11
N SER A 194 -5.81 44.64 -110.44
CA SER A 194 -4.90 45.64 -110.99
C SER A 194 -4.03 45.06 -112.12
N ALA A 195 -3.54 43.83 -111.97
CA ALA A 195 -2.77 43.13 -112.99
C ALA A 195 -3.61 42.81 -114.24
N GLU A 196 -4.89 42.47 -114.10
CA GLU A 196 -5.82 42.34 -115.22
C GLU A 196 -6.00 43.68 -115.96
N LYS A 197 -6.18 44.78 -115.23
CA LYS A 197 -6.25 46.13 -115.83
C LYS A 197 -4.94 46.55 -116.50
N GLN A 198 -3.79 46.23 -115.92
CA GLN A 198 -2.49 46.48 -116.52
C GLN A 198 -2.25 45.61 -117.76
N ALA A 199 -2.61 44.34 -117.75
CA ALA A 199 -2.54 43.46 -118.92
C ALA A 199 -3.40 44.00 -120.09
N GLU A 200 -4.58 44.55 -119.80
CA GLU A 200 -5.40 45.26 -120.78
C GLU A 200 -4.73 46.54 -121.30
N SER A 201 -4.04 47.29 -120.43
CA SER A 201 -3.28 48.48 -120.84
C SER A 201 -2.02 48.15 -121.65
N PHE A 202 -1.31 47.06 -121.34
CA PHE A 202 -0.16 46.59 -122.10
C PHE A 202 -0.57 46.02 -123.45
N LYS A 203 -1.74 45.39 -123.54
CA LYS A 203 -2.34 44.98 -124.82
C LYS A 203 -2.70 46.19 -125.71
N ARG A 204 -3.12 47.32 -125.11
CA ARG A 204 -3.31 48.61 -125.81
C ARG A 204 -2.00 49.34 -126.13
N ALA A 205 -1.00 49.24 -125.26
CA ALA A 205 0.30 49.87 -125.45
C ALA A 205 1.17 49.15 -126.50
N ALA A 206 0.98 47.83 -126.68
CA ALA A 206 1.65 47.05 -127.72
C ALA A 206 1.21 47.39 -129.16
N GLU A 207 0.16 48.21 -129.35
CA GLU A 207 -0.27 48.75 -130.64
C GLU A 207 0.38 50.10 -131.01
N GLN A 208 1.21 50.72 -130.16
CA GLN A 208 1.80 52.03 -130.44
C GLN A 208 3.33 52.09 -130.24
N THR A 209 3.99 51.87 -131.37
CA THR A 209 5.19 52.53 -131.90
C THR A 209 6.54 52.48 -131.17
N THR A 210 7.51 52.27 -132.05
CA THR A 210 8.96 52.24 -131.99
C THR A 210 9.65 53.58 -131.75
N SER A 211 10.71 53.48 -130.95
CA SER A 211 12.07 54.04 -131.12
C SER A 211 12.32 55.53 -130.93
N GLY A 212 13.42 55.84 -130.25
CA GLY A 212 14.02 57.17 -130.25
C GLY A 212 15.20 57.23 -129.29
N ALA A 213 16.41 57.30 -129.80
CA ALA A 213 17.65 57.31 -129.01
C ALA A 213 17.87 58.61 -128.18
N GLU A 214 16.92 59.55 -128.18
CA GLU A 214 16.83 60.70 -127.25
C GLU A 214 16.01 60.36 -125.98
N SER A 215 15.15 59.33 -126.03
CA SER A 215 14.48 58.75 -124.86
C SER A 215 15.50 58.28 -123.84
N ARG A 216 16.61 57.70 -124.30
CA ARG A 216 17.61 57.05 -123.44
C ARG A 216 18.32 58.02 -122.49
N VAL A 217 18.42 59.31 -122.83
CA VAL A 217 19.07 60.32 -121.96
C VAL A 217 18.09 60.86 -120.91
N LEU A 218 16.83 61.12 -121.30
CA LEU A 218 15.77 61.46 -120.34
C LEU A 218 15.42 60.28 -119.42
N GLU A 219 15.47 59.07 -119.95
CA GLU A 219 15.26 57.81 -119.23
C GLU A 219 16.44 57.51 -118.30
N LEU A 220 17.69 57.78 -118.69
CA LEU A 220 18.84 57.69 -117.79
C LEU A 220 18.81 58.76 -116.68
N ASN A 221 18.34 59.98 -116.96
CA ASN A 221 18.13 60.99 -115.92
C ASN A 221 16.97 60.63 -114.98
N ALA A 222 15.86 60.13 -115.52
CA ALA A 222 14.75 59.61 -114.71
C ALA A 222 15.17 58.37 -113.90
N GLU A 223 16.03 57.50 -114.45
CA GLU A 223 16.64 56.39 -113.71
C GLU A 223 17.59 56.89 -112.62
N LEU A 224 18.33 57.98 -112.86
CA LEU A 224 19.22 58.58 -111.86
C LEU A 224 18.39 59.17 -110.71
N ASP A 225 17.33 59.90 -111.00
CA ASP A 225 16.41 60.45 -109.99
C ASP A 225 15.67 59.33 -109.23
N ALA A 226 15.25 58.27 -109.93
CA ALA A 226 14.66 57.08 -109.33
C ALA A 226 15.66 56.31 -108.44
N LYS A 227 16.94 56.27 -108.83
CA LYS A 227 18.00 55.68 -108.01
C LYS A 227 18.35 56.56 -106.81
N SER A 228 18.35 57.88 -106.96
CA SER A 228 18.59 58.83 -105.87
C SER A 228 17.48 58.76 -104.82
N THR A 229 16.22 58.69 -105.24
CA THR A 229 15.07 58.49 -104.33
C THR A 229 15.10 57.13 -103.65
N LYS A 230 15.45 56.05 -104.36
CA LYS A 230 15.67 54.73 -103.75
C LYS A 230 16.82 54.74 -102.75
N LEU A 231 17.92 55.43 -103.05
CA LEU A 231 19.06 55.56 -102.14
C LEU A 231 18.64 56.29 -100.86
N SER A 232 17.91 57.39 -100.97
CA SER A 232 17.36 58.12 -99.82
C SER A 232 16.37 57.28 -99.01
N SER A 233 15.53 56.48 -99.67
CA SER A 233 14.63 55.52 -98.99
C SER A 233 15.41 54.46 -98.23
N LEU A 234 16.47 53.89 -98.83
CA LEU A 234 17.31 52.88 -98.19
C LEU A 234 18.09 53.48 -97.01
N GLU A 235 18.58 54.71 -97.12
CA GLU A 235 19.23 55.43 -96.01
C GLU A 235 18.25 55.65 -94.84
N ALA A 236 17.00 56.01 -95.12
CA ALA A 236 15.95 56.15 -94.11
C ALA A 236 15.60 54.80 -93.44
N GLU A 237 15.51 53.72 -94.21
CA GLU A 237 15.31 52.36 -93.68
C GLU A 237 16.49 51.92 -92.81
N LEU A 238 17.73 52.21 -93.21
CA LEU A 238 18.94 51.89 -92.43
C LEU A 238 18.96 52.63 -91.09
N LEU A 239 18.57 53.90 -91.08
CA LEU A 239 18.41 54.69 -89.85
C LEU A 239 17.30 54.12 -88.94
N ALA A 240 16.15 53.74 -89.51
CA ALA A 240 15.06 53.13 -88.76
C ALA A 240 15.47 51.78 -88.14
N LEU A 241 16.17 50.93 -88.91
CA LEU A 241 16.72 49.66 -88.43
C LEU A 241 17.76 49.87 -87.32
N SER A 242 18.64 50.87 -87.46
CA SER A 242 19.61 51.22 -86.42
C SER A 242 18.94 51.70 -85.14
N SER A 243 17.86 52.48 -85.23
CA SER A 243 17.09 52.92 -84.06
C SER A 243 16.42 51.73 -83.37
N ALA A 244 15.74 50.86 -84.14
CA ALA A 244 15.08 49.69 -83.61
C ALA A 244 16.06 48.72 -82.92
N ALA A 245 17.26 48.55 -83.47
CA ALA A 245 18.32 47.74 -82.88
C ALA A 245 18.81 48.29 -81.53
N GLU A 246 18.92 49.62 -81.39
CA GLU A 246 19.30 50.22 -80.10
C GLU A 246 18.17 50.19 -79.06
N ASP A 247 16.92 50.31 -79.50
CA ASP A 247 15.77 50.10 -78.62
C ASP A 247 15.73 48.65 -78.11
N GLU A 248 15.95 47.65 -78.98
CA GLU A 248 16.03 46.23 -78.60
C GLU A 248 17.18 45.97 -77.62
N LYS A 249 18.37 46.52 -77.88
CA LYS A 249 19.52 46.40 -76.97
C LYS A 249 19.23 47.04 -75.61
N SER A 250 18.54 48.17 -75.57
CA SER A 250 18.15 48.82 -74.31
C SER A 250 17.14 47.98 -73.52
N ALA A 251 16.18 47.33 -74.22
CA ALA A 251 15.21 46.43 -73.61
C ALA A 251 15.88 45.17 -73.04
N LEU A 252 16.82 44.57 -73.78
CA LEU A 252 17.61 43.42 -73.31
C LEU A 252 18.51 43.78 -72.12
N ALA A 253 19.08 44.99 -72.09
CA ALA A 253 19.85 45.45 -70.94
C ALA A 253 18.96 45.60 -69.68
N ALA A 254 17.75 46.16 -69.84
CA ALA A 254 16.79 46.27 -68.75
C ALA A 254 16.32 44.89 -68.24
N GLU A 255 16.10 43.93 -69.15
CA GLU A 255 15.74 42.56 -68.79
C GLU A 255 16.87 41.85 -68.04
N ASN A 256 18.12 42.00 -68.49
CA ASN A 256 19.28 41.45 -67.78
C ASN A 256 19.40 41.98 -66.35
N ILE A 257 19.19 43.28 -66.13
CA ILE A 257 19.20 43.88 -64.79
C ILE A 257 18.07 43.28 -63.94
N ARG A 258 16.87 43.16 -64.50
CA ARG A 258 15.72 42.56 -63.80
C ARG A 258 15.98 41.09 -63.44
N LEU A 259 16.57 40.31 -64.33
CA LEU A 259 16.92 38.91 -64.07
C LEU A 259 18.01 38.78 -63.01
N ALA A 260 19.02 39.67 -63.03
CA ALA A 260 20.05 39.73 -61.99
C ALA A 260 19.44 40.02 -60.62
N SER A 261 18.54 41.01 -60.52
CA SER A 261 17.83 41.31 -59.27
C SER A 261 17.04 40.11 -58.75
N LYS A 262 16.33 39.40 -59.63
CA LYS A 262 15.58 38.18 -59.24
C LYS A 262 16.49 37.04 -58.79
N LEU A 263 17.66 36.89 -59.40
CA LEU A 263 18.65 35.89 -58.97
C LEU A 263 19.18 36.22 -57.57
N ASP A 264 19.46 37.50 -57.30
CA ASP A 264 19.91 37.95 -55.98
C ASP A 264 18.82 37.78 -54.91
N GLU A 265 17.57 38.11 -55.22
CA GLU A 265 16.42 37.86 -54.35
C GLU A 265 16.24 36.37 -54.06
N GLY A 266 16.33 35.51 -55.08
CA GLY A 266 16.25 34.06 -54.92
C GLY A 266 17.40 33.49 -54.08
N ARG A 267 18.61 34.04 -54.23
CA ARG A 267 19.78 33.66 -53.42
C ARG A 267 19.58 34.03 -51.95
N LEU A 268 19.08 35.23 -51.66
CA LEU A 268 18.79 35.68 -50.30
C LEU A 268 17.70 34.83 -49.63
N ALA A 269 16.62 34.51 -50.36
CA ALA A 269 15.56 33.64 -49.85
C ALA A 269 16.09 32.22 -49.54
N LEU A 270 16.98 31.67 -50.37
CA LEU A 270 17.63 30.39 -50.08
C LEU A 270 18.51 30.45 -48.83
N GLU A 271 19.28 31.53 -48.64
CA GLU A 271 20.11 31.73 -47.45
C GLU A 271 19.26 31.84 -46.17
N GLU A 272 18.10 32.48 -46.25
CA GLU A 272 17.14 32.58 -45.14
C GLU A 272 16.55 31.20 -44.79
N VAL A 273 16.14 30.42 -45.79
CA VAL A 273 15.64 29.05 -45.58
C VAL A 273 16.74 28.14 -45.00
N GLU A 274 17.99 28.29 -45.43
CA GLU A 274 19.11 27.54 -44.86
C GLU A 274 19.34 27.88 -43.38
N LYS A 275 19.27 29.17 -43.00
CA LYS A 275 19.37 29.60 -41.59
C LYS A 275 18.22 29.10 -40.75
N GLU A 276 16.98 29.15 -41.26
CA GLU A 276 15.82 28.59 -40.57
C GLU A 276 15.99 27.08 -40.35
N LYS A 277 16.42 26.35 -41.37
CA LYS A 277 16.71 24.92 -41.28
C LYS A 277 17.77 24.61 -40.21
N GLU A 278 18.86 25.38 -40.16
CA GLU A 278 19.88 25.22 -39.13
C GLU A 278 19.33 25.48 -37.71
N MET A 279 18.50 26.51 -37.53
CA MET A 279 17.83 26.75 -36.25
C MET A 279 16.89 25.61 -35.86
N TYR A 280 16.08 25.09 -36.79
CA TYR A 280 15.20 23.95 -36.52
C TYR A 280 15.98 22.69 -36.16
N LEU A 281 17.10 22.42 -36.81
CA LEU A 281 17.98 21.29 -36.48
C LEU A 281 18.56 21.44 -35.07
N ALA A 282 19.06 22.63 -34.72
CA ALA A 282 19.58 22.91 -33.38
C ALA A 282 18.50 22.75 -32.28
N GLU A 283 17.27 23.18 -32.55
CA GLU A 283 16.15 23.02 -31.62
C GLU A 283 15.75 21.54 -31.47
N CYS A 284 15.73 20.77 -32.56
CA CYS A 284 15.51 19.33 -32.51
C CYS A 284 16.58 18.61 -31.68
N GLU A 285 17.86 18.96 -31.87
CA GLU A 285 18.97 18.41 -31.07
C GLU A 285 18.83 18.77 -29.59
N ARG A 286 18.44 20.01 -29.28
CA ARG A 286 18.18 20.45 -27.89
C ARG A 286 17.06 19.63 -27.24
N VAL A 287 15.96 19.40 -27.96
CA VAL A 287 14.83 18.59 -27.47
C VAL A 287 15.23 17.13 -27.28
N LEU A 288 16.02 16.56 -28.19
CA LEU A 288 16.54 15.19 -28.03
C LEU A 288 17.42 15.06 -26.79
N GLN A 289 18.33 16.01 -26.55
CA GLN A 289 19.16 16.02 -25.34
C GLN A 289 18.33 16.13 -24.06
N GLN A 290 17.27 16.95 -24.06
CA GLN A 290 16.36 17.03 -22.92
C GLN A 290 15.62 15.70 -22.70
N ASN A 291 15.18 15.04 -23.76
CA ASN A 291 14.51 13.75 -23.66
C ASN A 291 15.44 12.67 -23.09
N GLU A 292 16.69 12.61 -23.54
CA GLU A 292 17.70 11.71 -22.96
C GLU A 292 17.94 11.98 -21.47
N GLN A 293 17.97 13.25 -21.05
CA GLN A 293 18.09 13.62 -19.63
C GLN A 293 16.86 13.18 -18.82
N HIS A 294 15.67 13.37 -19.36
CA HIS A 294 14.43 12.91 -18.73
C HIS A 294 14.39 11.38 -18.60
N GLU A 295 14.86 10.64 -19.61
CA GLU A 295 14.95 9.19 -19.57
C GLU A 295 15.92 8.72 -18.47
N ARG A 296 17.11 9.32 -18.38
CA ARG A 296 18.07 9.03 -17.29
C ARG A 296 17.49 9.31 -15.91
N MET A 297 16.80 10.44 -15.73
CA MET A 297 16.14 10.74 -14.45
C MET A 297 15.02 9.75 -14.14
N ALA A 298 14.26 9.32 -15.14
CA ALA A 298 13.20 8.32 -14.96
C ALA A 298 13.77 6.95 -14.55
N GLU A 299 14.92 6.54 -15.12
CA GLU A 299 15.63 5.34 -14.71
C GLU A 299 16.15 5.43 -13.27
N GLU A 300 16.74 6.56 -12.88
CA GLU A 300 17.21 6.80 -11.51
C GLU A 300 16.05 6.74 -10.50
N LEU A 301 14.90 7.35 -10.83
CA LEU A 301 13.70 7.29 -10.00
C LEU A 301 13.14 5.87 -9.89
N LYS A 302 13.12 5.10 -10.99
CA LYS A 302 12.74 3.67 -10.96
C LYS A 302 13.68 2.85 -10.08
N GLN A 303 14.98 3.12 -10.12
CA GLN A 303 15.94 2.44 -9.26
C GLN A 303 15.72 2.79 -7.79
N ARG A 304 15.54 4.07 -7.46
CA ARG A 304 15.23 4.51 -6.08
C ARG A 304 13.92 3.93 -5.57
N LEU A 305 12.91 3.81 -6.42
CA LEU A 305 11.65 3.18 -6.06
C LEU A 305 11.87 1.71 -5.68
N ARG A 306 12.57 0.94 -6.51
CA ARG A 306 12.90 -0.47 -6.22
C ARG A 306 13.70 -0.62 -4.92
N GLU A 307 14.68 0.26 -4.69
CA GLU A 307 15.44 0.26 -3.44
C GLU A 307 14.56 0.57 -2.22
N SER A 308 13.59 1.48 -2.36
CA SER A 308 12.64 1.80 -1.30
C SER A 308 11.65 0.66 -1.03
N GLU A 309 11.19 -0.02 -2.09
CA GLU A 309 10.32 -1.19 -2.00
C GLU A 309 11.05 -2.35 -1.30
N MET A 310 12.30 -2.66 -1.68
CA MET A 310 13.09 -3.67 -0.98
C MET A 310 13.33 -3.33 0.49
N LYS A 311 13.56 -2.04 0.82
CA LYS A 311 13.69 -1.60 2.23
C LYS A 311 12.37 -1.76 2.99
N ALA A 312 11.24 -1.46 2.36
CA ALA A 312 9.92 -1.61 2.96
C ALA A 312 9.59 -3.09 3.20
N GLU A 313 9.88 -3.98 2.24
CA GLU A 313 9.74 -5.43 2.40
C GLU A 313 10.63 -5.95 3.54
N ALA A 314 11.91 -5.57 3.57
CA ALA A 314 12.82 -5.96 4.64
C ALA A 314 12.33 -5.50 6.03
N HIS A 315 11.78 -4.29 6.14
CA HIS A 315 11.17 -3.81 7.38
C HIS A 315 9.88 -4.55 7.74
N ALA A 316 9.06 -4.92 6.76
CA ALA A 316 7.86 -5.72 7.00
C ALA A 316 8.21 -7.12 7.52
N ASP A 317 9.23 -7.76 6.94
CA ASP A 317 9.77 -9.04 7.40
C ASP A 317 10.32 -8.92 8.82
N GLU A 318 11.12 -7.88 9.12
CA GLU A 318 11.64 -7.62 10.46
C GLU A 318 10.51 -7.42 11.48
N MET A 319 9.50 -6.62 11.16
CA MET A 319 8.33 -6.41 12.02
C MET A 319 7.52 -7.69 12.24
N SER A 320 7.37 -8.53 11.21
CA SER A 320 6.70 -9.82 11.35
C SER A 320 7.47 -10.76 12.28
N SER A 321 8.81 -10.77 12.19
CA SER A 321 9.69 -11.58 13.04
C SER A 321 9.70 -11.09 14.50
N LEU A 322 9.65 -9.77 14.70
CA LEU A 322 9.53 -9.17 16.02
C LEU A 322 8.19 -9.48 16.66
N LYS A 323 7.10 -9.46 15.86
CA LYS A 323 5.76 -9.81 16.34
C LYS A 323 5.68 -11.28 16.74
N THR A 324 6.19 -12.20 15.93
CA THR A 324 6.22 -13.63 16.29
C THR A 324 7.07 -13.89 17.53
N SER A 325 8.21 -13.22 17.67
CA SER A 325 9.05 -13.27 18.88
C SER A 325 8.31 -12.71 20.11
N GLN A 326 7.59 -11.59 19.95
CA GLN A 326 6.79 -11.00 21.03
C GLN A 326 5.66 -11.93 21.47
N ASP A 327 4.95 -12.55 20.53
CA ASP A 327 3.86 -13.48 20.83
C ASP A 327 4.39 -14.76 21.48
N ALA A 328 5.56 -15.27 21.05
CA ALA A 328 6.24 -16.37 21.71
C ALA A 328 6.63 -16.02 23.17
N ASN A 329 7.18 -14.82 23.40
CA ASN A 329 7.52 -14.35 24.76
C ASN A 329 6.28 -14.21 25.66
N LYS A 330 5.15 -13.73 25.11
CA LYS A 330 3.87 -13.70 25.86
C LYS A 330 3.40 -15.10 26.22
N ALA A 331 3.45 -16.04 25.29
CA ALA A 331 3.06 -17.43 25.53
C ALA A 331 3.94 -18.08 26.62
N VAL A 332 5.25 -17.81 26.62
CA VAL A 332 6.16 -18.28 27.68
C VAL A 332 5.80 -17.68 29.03
N ALA A 333 5.55 -16.37 29.09
CA ALA A 333 5.15 -15.70 30.34
C ALA A 333 3.82 -16.24 30.90
N GLU A 334 2.84 -16.54 30.03
CA GLU A 334 1.59 -17.18 30.43
C GLU A 334 1.80 -18.62 30.93
N ALA A 335 2.70 -19.38 30.29
CA ALA A 335 3.05 -20.72 30.74
C ALA A 335 3.75 -20.70 32.11
N GLU A 336 4.70 -19.77 32.33
CA GLU A 336 5.35 -19.57 33.62
C GLU A 336 4.35 -19.21 34.71
N LYS A 337 3.38 -18.34 34.41
CA LYS A 337 2.30 -17.99 35.34
C LYS A 337 1.47 -19.23 35.72
N ARG A 338 1.06 -20.04 34.74
CA ARG A 338 0.31 -21.29 35.00
C ARG A 338 1.12 -22.30 35.81
N ILE A 339 2.42 -22.41 35.57
CA ILE A 339 3.32 -23.27 36.36
C ILE A 339 3.38 -22.77 37.80
N ALA A 340 3.53 -21.47 38.02
CA ALA A 340 3.56 -20.90 39.37
C ALA A 340 2.22 -21.12 40.11
N GLU A 341 1.09 -20.93 39.43
CA GLU A 341 -0.25 -21.22 39.97
C GLU A 341 -0.40 -22.71 40.33
N ALA A 342 0.04 -23.62 39.44
CA ALA A 342 0.01 -25.05 39.70
C ALA A 342 0.93 -25.47 40.86
N GLN A 343 2.12 -24.86 40.98
CA GLN A 343 3.03 -25.09 42.12
C GLN A 343 2.42 -24.60 43.43
N SER A 344 1.74 -23.45 43.42
CA SER A 344 1.02 -22.93 44.59
C SER A 344 -0.12 -23.87 45.00
N GLN A 345 -0.90 -24.38 44.04
CA GLN A 345 -1.97 -25.34 44.31
C GLN A 345 -1.41 -26.67 44.84
N LEU A 346 -0.30 -27.16 44.27
CA LEU A 346 0.37 -28.36 44.75
C LEU A 346 0.85 -28.18 46.20
N ALA A 347 1.42 -27.02 46.53
CA ALA A 347 1.87 -26.72 47.90
C ALA A 347 0.70 -26.69 48.89
N MET A 348 -0.44 -26.10 48.50
CA MET A 348 -1.66 -26.13 49.32
C MET A 348 -2.18 -27.56 49.52
N VAL A 349 -2.25 -28.36 48.46
CA VAL A 349 -2.69 -29.77 48.55
C VAL A 349 -1.73 -30.61 49.40
N GLN A 350 -0.42 -30.36 49.32
CA GLN A 350 0.57 -31.02 50.16
C GLN A 350 0.40 -30.63 51.64
N ASP A 351 0.13 -29.36 51.93
CA ASP A 351 -0.13 -28.89 53.29
C ASP A 351 -1.41 -29.52 53.86
N ASP A 352 -2.51 -29.49 53.10
CA ASP A 352 -3.78 -30.14 53.46
C ASP A 352 -3.60 -31.66 53.66
N ALA A 353 -2.85 -32.33 52.78
CA ALA A 353 -2.56 -33.75 52.91
C ALA A 353 -1.73 -34.04 54.18
N SER A 354 -0.76 -33.19 54.51
CA SER A 354 0.04 -33.32 55.73
C SER A 354 -0.80 -33.12 56.99
N HIS A 355 -1.73 -32.15 56.97
CA HIS A 355 -2.69 -31.91 58.05
C HIS A 355 -3.66 -33.09 58.23
N MET A 356 -4.18 -33.63 57.13
CA MET A 356 -5.04 -34.81 57.14
C MET A 356 -4.30 -36.05 57.65
N GLN A 357 -3.04 -36.23 57.24
CA GLN A 357 -2.21 -37.33 57.74
C GLN A 357 -1.94 -37.19 59.25
N ALA A 358 -1.60 -35.99 59.73
CA ALA A 358 -1.38 -35.74 61.16
C ALA A 358 -2.67 -35.99 61.98
N ALA A 359 -3.83 -35.59 61.46
CA ALA A 359 -5.13 -35.86 62.07
C ALA A 359 -5.43 -37.37 62.13
N ALA A 360 -5.19 -38.10 61.03
CA ALA A 360 -5.37 -39.55 60.96
C ALA A 360 -4.41 -40.30 61.91
N GLU A 361 -3.15 -39.87 62.01
CA GLU A 361 -2.18 -40.44 62.94
C GLU A 361 -2.56 -40.18 64.41
N SER A 362 -3.11 -39.01 64.72
CA SER A 362 -3.63 -38.69 66.04
C SER A 362 -4.81 -39.60 66.40
N GLN A 363 -5.78 -39.77 65.49
CA GLN A 363 -6.91 -40.69 65.69
C GLN A 363 -6.44 -42.14 65.86
N ALA A 364 -5.46 -42.59 65.07
CA ALA A 364 -4.90 -43.93 65.20
C ALA A 364 -4.18 -44.14 66.54
N LYS A 365 -3.46 -43.14 67.05
CA LYS A 365 -2.85 -43.18 68.40
C LYS A 365 -3.93 -43.28 69.48
N GLU A 366 -4.99 -42.47 69.39
CA GLU A 366 -6.09 -42.52 70.35
C GLU A 366 -6.77 -43.90 70.37
N LEU A 367 -7.07 -44.47 69.20
CA LEU A 367 -7.63 -45.81 69.08
C LEU A 367 -6.70 -46.88 69.67
N ARG A 368 -5.39 -46.80 69.41
CA ARG A 368 -4.41 -47.72 70.03
C ARG A 368 -4.39 -47.61 71.55
N THR A 369 -4.43 -46.40 72.10
CA THR A 369 -4.48 -46.22 73.56
C THR A 369 -5.76 -46.80 74.17
N LYS A 370 -6.90 -46.64 73.50
CA LYS A 370 -8.18 -47.26 73.90
C LYS A 370 -8.11 -48.78 73.87
N ILE A 371 -7.54 -49.36 72.81
CA ILE A 371 -7.34 -50.81 72.71
C ILE A 371 -6.45 -51.31 73.85
N GLN A 372 -5.30 -50.67 74.10
CA GLN A 372 -4.41 -51.04 75.20
C GLN A 372 -5.08 -50.94 76.58
N SER A 373 -5.90 -49.91 76.80
CA SER A 373 -6.68 -49.76 78.03
C SER A 373 -7.69 -50.89 78.21
N LEU A 374 -8.39 -51.29 77.14
CA LEU A 374 -9.35 -52.39 77.19
C LEU A 374 -8.64 -53.74 77.39
N GLU A 375 -7.51 -53.97 76.74
CA GLU A 375 -6.67 -55.16 76.94
C GLU A 375 -6.20 -55.28 78.39
N ALA A 376 -5.80 -54.17 79.02
CA ALA A 376 -5.42 -54.14 80.44
C ALA A 376 -6.62 -54.44 81.37
N GLN A 377 -7.81 -53.92 81.07
CA GLN A 377 -9.03 -54.26 81.81
C GLN A 377 -9.38 -55.75 81.68
N ILE A 378 -9.30 -56.30 80.48
CA ILE A 378 -9.51 -57.74 80.23
C ILE A 378 -8.53 -58.58 81.05
N GLN A 379 -7.23 -58.27 81.02
CA GLN A 379 -6.24 -58.99 81.83
C GLN A 379 -6.56 -58.90 83.33
N SER A 380 -7.00 -57.74 83.82
CA SER A 380 -7.41 -57.60 85.23
C SER A 380 -8.63 -58.45 85.59
N LEU A 381 -9.62 -58.53 84.70
CA LEU A 381 -10.82 -59.35 84.85
C LEU A 381 -10.49 -60.85 84.77
N GLU A 382 -9.59 -61.25 83.87
CA GLU A 382 -9.10 -62.62 83.78
C GLU A 382 -8.35 -63.05 85.04
N VAL A 383 -7.52 -62.17 85.61
CA VAL A 383 -6.84 -62.41 86.89
C VAL A 383 -7.85 -62.50 88.04
N ALA A 384 -8.89 -61.66 88.08
CA ALA A 384 -9.96 -61.75 89.07
C ALA A 384 -10.77 -63.06 88.95
N LEU A 385 -11.06 -63.50 87.72
CA LEU A 385 -11.70 -64.78 87.42
C LEU A 385 -10.83 -65.99 87.79
N GLN A 386 -9.50 -65.90 87.59
CA GLN A 386 -8.56 -66.94 88.05
C GLN A 386 -8.45 -66.98 89.58
N ALA A 387 -8.49 -65.83 90.26
CA ALA A 387 -8.48 -65.76 91.71
C ALA A 387 -9.74 -66.40 92.33
N GLN A 388 -10.92 -66.24 91.71
CA GLN A 388 -12.15 -66.94 92.15
C GLN A 388 -12.11 -68.45 91.92
N ARG A 389 -11.33 -68.93 90.93
CA ARG A 389 -11.14 -70.37 90.67
C ARG A 389 -10.27 -71.08 91.71
N ALA A 390 -9.52 -70.34 92.54
CA ALA A 390 -8.60 -70.91 93.52
C ALA A 390 -9.21 -71.14 94.92
N THR A 391 -10.50 -70.86 95.13
CA THR A 391 -11.18 -70.99 96.43
C THR A 391 -12.43 -71.90 96.36
N PRO A 392 -12.64 -72.86 97.27
CA PRO A 392 -13.76 -73.79 97.19
C PRO A 392 -15.08 -73.20 97.77
N THR A 393 -16.07 -73.04 96.88
CA THR A 393 -17.56 -72.93 96.98
C THR A 393 -18.27 -72.65 98.33
N PRO A 394 -19.39 -71.87 98.29
CA PRO A 394 -20.74 -72.45 98.25
C PRO A 394 -21.71 -71.78 97.22
N PRO A 395 -22.94 -72.28 97.00
CA PRO A 395 -23.70 -72.11 95.76
C PRO A 395 -24.62 -70.88 95.80
N SER A 396 -24.12 -69.72 95.38
CA SER A 396 -24.98 -68.60 94.90
C SER A 396 -24.28 -67.63 93.94
N ALA A 397 -23.12 -67.98 93.37
CA ALA A 397 -22.27 -67.09 92.57
C ALA A 397 -22.34 -67.34 91.05
N THR A 398 -23.44 -67.92 90.55
CA THR A 398 -23.62 -68.19 89.12
C THR A 398 -24.01 -66.93 88.33
N ASP A 399 -24.78 -66.00 88.91
CA ASP A 399 -25.23 -64.82 88.17
C ASP A 399 -24.12 -63.78 87.96
N GLU A 400 -23.25 -63.55 88.95
CA GLU A 400 -22.13 -62.62 88.83
C GLU A 400 -21.05 -63.15 87.85
N SER A 401 -20.80 -64.46 87.83
CA SER A 401 -19.84 -65.06 86.91
C SER A 401 -20.35 -65.12 85.46
N ILE A 402 -21.67 -65.22 85.26
CA ILE A 402 -22.30 -65.09 83.94
C ILE A 402 -22.26 -63.62 83.48
N GLY A 403 -22.53 -62.66 84.38
CA GLY A 403 -22.44 -61.23 84.09
C GLY A 403 -21.03 -60.81 83.64
N LEU A 404 -19.99 -61.23 84.38
CA LEU A 404 -18.59 -60.92 84.04
C LEU A 404 -18.14 -61.57 82.71
N ARG A 405 -18.66 -62.76 82.37
CA ARG A 405 -18.39 -63.38 81.06
C ARG A 405 -19.07 -62.63 79.91
N GLN A 406 -20.30 -62.18 80.11
CA GLN A 406 -21.02 -61.40 79.13
C GLN A 406 -20.36 -60.03 78.89
N GLU A 407 -19.82 -59.42 79.95
CA GLU A 407 -19.06 -58.18 79.86
C GLU A 407 -17.74 -58.39 79.10
N LEU A 408 -17.01 -59.48 79.36
CA LEU A 408 -15.81 -59.88 78.62
C LEU A 408 -16.06 -60.09 77.11
N ASP A 409 -17.16 -60.77 76.76
CA ASP A 409 -17.54 -61.00 75.37
C ASP A 409 -17.93 -59.69 74.67
N SER A 410 -18.60 -58.77 75.38
CA SER A 410 -18.93 -57.44 74.84
C SER A 410 -17.68 -56.59 74.59
N ALA A 411 -16.69 -56.63 75.49
CA ALA A 411 -15.42 -55.94 75.33
C ALA A 411 -14.60 -56.52 74.16
N ASN A 412 -14.58 -57.85 74.02
CA ASN A 412 -13.92 -58.52 72.89
C ASN A 412 -14.56 -58.20 71.53
N GLN A 413 -15.88 -58.03 71.48
CA GLN A 413 -16.56 -57.60 70.25
C GLN A 413 -16.22 -56.15 69.89
N GLN A 414 -16.13 -55.26 70.88
CA GLN A 414 -15.74 -53.86 70.67
C GLN A 414 -14.30 -53.75 70.12
N ILE A 415 -13.36 -54.54 70.62
CA ILE A 415 -11.97 -54.56 70.10
C ILE A 415 -11.94 -55.00 68.63
N LYS A 416 -12.70 -56.03 68.24
CA LYS A 416 -12.75 -56.49 66.85
C LYS A 416 -13.32 -55.43 65.90
N GLN A 417 -14.35 -54.69 66.33
CA GLN A 417 -14.91 -53.59 65.56
C GLN A 417 -13.90 -52.45 65.38
N LEU A 418 -13.17 -52.09 66.45
CA LEU A 418 -12.14 -51.04 66.37
C LEU A 418 -10.96 -51.44 65.49
N GLN A 419 -10.56 -52.71 65.52
CA GLN A 419 -9.51 -53.25 64.63
C GLN A 419 -9.95 -53.23 63.16
N SER A 420 -11.22 -53.53 62.86
CA SER A 420 -11.79 -53.46 61.50
C SER A 420 -11.79 -52.03 60.95
N LEU A 421 -12.16 -51.03 61.76
CA LEU A 421 -12.16 -49.62 61.34
C LEU A 421 -10.74 -49.10 61.04
N LEU A 422 -9.73 -49.60 61.76
CA LEU A 422 -8.32 -49.28 61.52
C LEU A 422 -7.79 -49.86 60.20
N SER A 423 -8.29 -51.02 59.75
CA SER A 423 -7.91 -51.61 58.46
C SER A 423 -8.52 -50.87 57.26
N ASP A 424 -9.78 -50.44 57.35
CA ASP A 424 -10.47 -49.76 56.24
C ASP A 424 -9.92 -48.35 55.97
N ALA A 425 -9.56 -47.62 57.02
CA ALA A 425 -8.95 -46.28 56.89
C ALA A 425 -7.61 -46.29 56.13
N ARG A 426 -6.94 -47.45 56.04
CA ARG A 426 -5.66 -47.62 55.34
C ARG A 426 -5.82 -47.87 53.84
N ALA A 427 -6.99 -48.34 53.39
CA ALA A 427 -7.23 -48.73 52.01
C ALA A 427 -7.70 -47.56 51.11
N SER A 428 -8.29 -46.51 51.68
CA SER A 428 -8.88 -45.39 50.92
C SER A 428 -7.86 -44.37 50.38
N GLN A 429 -6.57 -44.49 50.69
CA GLN A 429 -5.53 -43.52 50.35
C GLN A 429 -4.96 -43.68 48.91
N ALA A 430 -5.38 -44.70 48.15
CA ALA A 430 -4.69 -45.10 46.91
C ALA A 430 -5.40 -44.77 45.57
N ALA A 431 -6.59 -44.14 45.55
CA ALA A 431 -7.50 -44.26 44.41
C ALA A 431 -8.02 -42.95 43.74
N SER A 432 -7.28 -41.83 43.72
CA SER A 432 -7.79 -40.59 43.10
C SER A 432 -6.81 -39.87 42.16
N SER A 433 -6.74 -40.28 40.89
CA SER A 433 -6.32 -39.41 39.77
C SER A 433 -6.59 -40.06 38.41
N SER A 434 -7.53 -39.53 37.60
CA SER A 434 -7.47 -39.44 36.12
C SER A 434 -8.83 -39.04 35.52
N PHE A 435 -8.88 -37.90 34.84
CA PHE A 435 -9.87 -37.59 33.79
C PHE A 435 -9.20 -36.68 32.75
N THR A 436 -9.20 -37.08 31.48
CA THR A 436 -8.71 -36.28 30.33
C THR A 436 -9.88 -35.96 29.40
N ASN A 437 -9.92 -34.72 28.90
CA ASN A 437 -10.98 -34.18 28.04
C ASN A 437 -10.48 -34.11 26.60
N LYS A 438 -11.30 -34.56 25.63
CA LYS A 438 -10.97 -34.70 24.21
C LYS A 438 -11.97 -33.87 23.40
N LYS A 439 -11.55 -32.71 22.92
CA LYS A 439 -12.28 -31.88 21.93
C LYS A 439 -11.26 -31.14 21.09
N ASN A 440 -11.09 -31.57 19.84
CA ASN A 440 -10.43 -30.84 18.76
C ASN A 440 -11.03 -31.38 17.45
N GLU A 441 -12.02 -30.69 16.91
CA GLU A 441 -12.47 -30.82 15.51
C GLU A 441 -12.80 -29.42 14.98
N ASP A 442 -11.76 -28.60 14.80
CA ASP A 442 -11.83 -27.33 14.05
C ASP A 442 -10.82 -27.39 12.91
N PHE A 443 -11.17 -28.10 11.83
CA PHE A 443 -10.48 -28.02 10.54
C PHE A 443 -11.50 -28.18 9.41
N ALA A 444 -12.32 -27.16 9.19
CA ALA A 444 -13.01 -26.95 7.93
C ALA A 444 -13.18 -25.45 7.68
N ASP A 445 -12.38 -24.94 6.75
CA ASP A 445 -12.06 -23.53 6.43
C ASP A 445 -13.22 -22.66 5.88
N THR A 446 -14.46 -22.86 6.31
CA THR A 446 -15.55 -21.94 5.93
C THR A 446 -16.63 -21.91 7.00
N ASP A 447 -16.41 -21.06 8.00
CA ASP A 447 -17.35 -20.81 9.08
C ASP A 447 -18.59 -20.04 8.58
N ILE A 448 -19.59 -20.81 8.14
CA ILE A 448 -20.90 -20.32 7.68
C ILE A 448 -21.69 -19.75 8.86
N GLU A 449 -21.51 -20.30 10.08
CA GLU A 449 -22.20 -19.84 11.28
C GLU A 449 -21.73 -18.44 11.70
N GLY A 450 -20.41 -18.20 11.64
CA GLY A 450 -19.84 -16.86 11.82
C GLY A 450 -20.30 -15.84 10.78
N ALA A 451 -20.52 -16.25 9.52
CA ALA A 451 -21.00 -15.38 8.46
C ALA A 451 -22.47 -14.96 8.63
N VAL A 452 -23.31 -15.85 9.17
CA VAL A 452 -24.72 -15.55 9.49
C VAL A 452 -24.83 -14.59 10.68
N LEU A 453 -23.91 -14.68 11.65
CA LEU A 453 -23.93 -13.86 12.88
C LEU A 453 -23.32 -12.46 12.72
N THR A 454 -22.45 -12.23 11.73
CA THR A 454 -21.70 -10.96 11.56
C THR A 454 -22.24 -10.02 10.47
N GLY A 455 -23.23 -10.45 9.68
CA GLY A 455 -23.81 -9.65 8.59
C GLY A 455 -24.86 -8.63 9.06
N GLY A 456 -24.44 -7.42 9.45
CA GLY A 456 -25.36 -6.31 9.73
C GLY A 456 -26.15 -5.84 8.49
N SER A 457 -27.43 -5.52 8.67
CA SER A 457 -28.44 -4.93 7.74
C SER A 457 -28.61 -5.49 6.31
N TYR A 458 -27.65 -6.24 5.77
CA TYR A 458 -27.71 -7.06 4.55
C TYR A 458 -27.31 -8.50 4.93
N ALA A 459 -28.08 -9.11 5.84
CA ALA A 459 -27.76 -10.42 6.40
C ALA A 459 -27.62 -11.48 5.30
N PHE A 460 -26.51 -12.23 5.33
CA PHE A 460 -26.34 -13.41 4.49
C PHE A 460 -27.39 -14.45 4.90
N VAL A 461 -28.35 -14.72 4.00
CA VAL A 461 -29.39 -15.73 4.23
C VAL A 461 -29.03 -16.96 3.40
N PRO A 462 -28.68 -18.10 4.04
CA PRO A 462 -28.35 -19.31 3.31
C PRO A 462 -29.52 -19.77 2.43
N LEU A 463 -29.26 -19.96 1.14
CA LEU A 463 -30.21 -20.48 0.16
C LEU A 463 -30.71 -21.87 0.57
N GLN A 464 -29.86 -22.67 1.23
CA GLN A 464 -30.28 -23.98 1.75
C GLN A 464 -31.44 -23.87 2.74
N ASN A 465 -31.47 -22.83 3.58
CA ASN A 465 -32.55 -22.62 4.54
C ASN A 465 -33.82 -22.10 3.85
N GLN A 466 -33.67 -21.26 2.82
CA GLN A 466 -34.80 -20.81 2.02
C GLN A 466 -35.44 -21.98 1.26
N MET A 467 -34.66 -22.85 0.63
CA MET A 467 -35.16 -24.01 -0.12
C MET A 467 -35.89 -25.03 0.77
N LYS A 468 -35.45 -25.21 2.03
CA LYS A 468 -36.15 -26.03 3.03
C LYS A 468 -37.45 -25.39 3.54
N SER A 469 -37.58 -24.07 3.43
CA SER A 469 -38.78 -23.34 3.89
C SER A 469 -39.90 -23.29 2.84
N VAL A 470 -39.60 -23.54 1.57
CA VAL A 470 -40.58 -23.46 0.47
C VAL A 470 -41.38 -24.75 0.36
N THR A 471 -42.50 -24.81 1.08
CA THR A 471 -43.38 -26.00 1.12
C THR A 471 -44.09 -26.32 -0.20
N ASN A 472 -44.10 -25.39 -1.15
CA ASN A 472 -44.87 -25.49 -2.40
C ASN A 472 -44.10 -26.16 -3.56
N ALA A 473 -42.85 -26.59 -3.35
CA ALA A 473 -42.02 -27.22 -4.38
C ALA A 473 -41.21 -28.41 -3.80
N PRO A 474 -41.78 -29.64 -3.77
CA PRO A 474 -41.13 -30.79 -3.15
C PRO A 474 -39.83 -31.24 -3.87
N MET A 475 -39.63 -30.87 -5.14
CA MET A 475 -38.36 -31.11 -5.84
C MET A 475 -37.17 -30.36 -5.21
N LEU A 476 -37.39 -29.23 -4.54
CA LEU A 476 -36.33 -28.44 -3.90
C LEU A 476 -35.85 -29.04 -2.57
N HIS A 477 -36.60 -30.01 -2.03
CA HIS A 477 -36.24 -30.76 -0.82
C HIS A 477 -35.37 -31.99 -1.14
N HIS A 478 -35.11 -32.26 -2.42
CA HIS A 478 -34.28 -33.37 -2.84
C HIS A 478 -32.83 -33.16 -2.35
N PRO A 479 -32.14 -34.20 -1.84
CA PRO A 479 -30.80 -34.07 -1.24
C PRO A 479 -29.78 -33.40 -2.17
N ILE A 480 -29.83 -33.72 -3.48
CA ILE A 480 -28.96 -33.10 -4.50
C ILE A 480 -29.21 -31.58 -4.61
N ALA A 481 -30.46 -31.14 -4.53
CA ALA A 481 -30.80 -29.72 -4.62
C ALA A 481 -30.31 -28.95 -3.38
N LEU A 482 -30.38 -29.57 -2.21
CA LEU A 482 -29.86 -29.01 -0.95
C LEU A 482 -28.33 -28.99 -0.90
N GLU A 483 -27.66 -29.96 -1.53
CA GLU A 483 -26.21 -30.00 -1.64
C GLU A 483 -25.69 -28.91 -2.59
N VAL A 484 -26.36 -28.71 -3.74
CA VAL A 484 -26.06 -27.61 -4.66
C VAL A 484 -26.27 -26.26 -3.96
N ALA A 485 -27.36 -26.10 -3.21
CA ALA A 485 -27.61 -24.89 -2.43
C ALA A 485 -26.51 -24.61 -1.39
N SER A 486 -26.07 -25.64 -0.66
CA SER A 486 -24.98 -25.56 0.33
C SER A 486 -23.64 -25.16 -0.32
N ASN A 487 -23.34 -25.69 -1.50
CA ASN A 487 -22.13 -25.33 -2.25
C ASN A 487 -22.19 -23.88 -2.75
N PHE A 488 -23.36 -23.41 -3.18
CA PHE A 488 -23.57 -22.00 -3.52
C PHE A 488 -23.43 -21.08 -2.30
N ASP A 489 -23.96 -21.48 -1.15
CA ASP A 489 -23.83 -20.73 0.11
C ASP A 489 -22.35 -20.60 0.50
N ARG A 490 -21.55 -21.67 0.42
CA ARG A 490 -20.09 -21.64 0.65
C ARG A 490 -19.35 -20.76 -0.35
N ALA A 491 -19.67 -20.89 -1.64
CA ALA A 491 -19.06 -20.08 -2.69
C ALA A 491 -19.37 -18.59 -2.53
N SER A 492 -20.58 -18.26 -2.07
CA SER A 492 -20.98 -16.87 -1.83
C SER A 492 -20.24 -16.25 -0.65
N VAL A 493 -20.08 -16.98 0.47
CA VAL A 493 -19.28 -16.53 1.62
C VAL A 493 -17.80 -16.38 1.24
N TYR A 494 -17.28 -17.29 0.42
CA TYR A 494 -15.92 -17.22 -0.10
C TYR A 494 -15.70 -15.97 -0.98
N LEU A 495 -16.66 -15.66 -1.85
CA LEU A 495 -16.63 -14.47 -2.70
C LEU A 495 -16.80 -13.16 -1.92
N GLN A 496 -17.57 -13.17 -0.83
CA GLN A 496 -17.73 -12.00 0.04
C GLN A 496 -16.44 -11.65 0.79
N ARG A 497 -15.66 -12.65 1.22
CA ARG A 497 -14.38 -12.44 1.93
C ARG A 497 -13.23 -12.02 1.01
N ARG A 498 -13.36 -12.15 -0.33
CA ARG A 498 -12.28 -11.86 -1.30
C ARG A 498 -12.73 -10.89 -2.41
N PRO A 499 -12.66 -9.57 -2.18
CA PRO A 499 -13.18 -8.57 -3.11
C PRO A 499 -12.49 -8.57 -4.49
N PHE A 500 -11.21 -8.94 -4.56
CA PHE A 500 -10.47 -9.05 -5.83
C PHE A 500 -10.96 -10.20 -6.72
N VAL A 501 -11.37 -11.33 -6.13
CA VAL A 501 -11.94 -12.45 -6.88
C VAL A 501 -13.31 -12.08 -7.45
N ARG A 502 -14.10 -11.32 -6.70
CA ARG A 502 -15.38 -10.76 -7.16
C ARG A 502 -15.19 -9.81 -8.35
N LEU A 503 -14.19 -8.94 -8.29
CA LEU A 503 -13.86 -8.04 -9.40
C LEU A 503 -13.43 -8.84 -10.64
N ALA A 504 -12.54 -9.81 -10.48
CA ALA A 504 -12.09 -10.67 -11.58
C ALA A 504 -13.25 -11.44 -12.24
N LEU A 505 -14.18 -11.98 -11.44
CA LEU A 505 -15.37 -12.67 -11.96
C LEU A 505 -16.29 -11.70 -12.72
N SER A 506 -16.49 -10.48 -12.21
CA SER A 506 -17.33 -9.47 -12.89
C SER A 506 -16.74 -9.03 -14.23
N VAL A 507 -15.41 -8.85 -14.30
CA VAL A 507 -14.70 -8.54 -15.53
C VAL A 507 -14.78 -9.71 -16.52
N TYR A 508 -14.63 -10.95 -16.04
CA TYR A 508 -14.79 -12.14 -16.87
C TYR A 508 -16.19 -12.23 -17.50
N VAL A 509 -17.26 -12.01 -16.71
CA VAL A 509 -18.64 -12.05 -17.21
C VAL A 509 -18.91 -10.89 -18.19
N PHE A 510 -18.32 -9.72 -17.96
CA PHE A 510 -18.42 -8.57 -18.86
C PHE A 510 -17.74 -8.84 -20.21
N ILE A 511 -16.54 -9.42 -20.19
CA ILE A 511 -15.82 -9.84 -21.40
C ILE A 511 -16.62 -10.92 -22.14
N LEU A 512 -17.16 -11.91 -21.43
CA LEU A 512 -17.99 -12.96 -22.03
C LEU A 512 -19.24 -12.38 -22.73
N HIS A 513 -19.90 -11.39 -22.12
CA HIS A 513 -21.06 -10.73 -22.73
C HIS A 513 -20.67 -9.90 -23.96
N LEU A 514 -19.52 -9.23 -23.93
CA LEU A 514 -18.99 -8.52 -25.11
C LEU A 514 -18.71 -9.48 -26.27
N ILE A 515 -18.18 -10.68 -26.00
CA ILE A 515 -17.91 -11.71 -27.01
C ILE A 515 -19.20 -12.32 -27.58
N ILE A 516 -20.32 -12.29 -26.84
CA ILE A 516 -21.61 -12.81 -27.32
C ILE A 516 -22.39 -11.73 -28.11
N LEU A 517 -22.15 -10.45 -27.84
CA LEU A 517 -22.81 -9.32 -28.51
C LEU A 517 -22.15 -8.88 -29.82
N PHE A 518 -20.85 -9.18 -30.00
CA PHE A 518 -20.09 -9.02 -31.24
C PHE A 518 -19.93 -10.36 -31.95
#